data_AF-A0A7F8R4K7-F1
#
_entry.id   AF-A0A7F8R4K7-F1
#
_cell.length_a   1.000
_cell.length_b   1.000
_cell.length_c   1.000
_cell.angle_alpha   90.00
_cell.angle_beta   90.00
_cell.angle_gamma   90.00
#
_symmetry.space_group_name_H-M   'P 1'
#
loop_
_entity.id
_entity.type
_entity.pdbx_description
1 polymer ?
#
loop_
_entity_poly.entity_id
_entity_poly.type
_entity_poly.pdbx_seq_one_letter_code
_entity_poly.pdbx_strand_id
1 'polypeptide(L)'
;MENMKVLLRLVCFIAVLISSLEADICEERAERIILVSAAYEIDVRSCLLNPNEKKGPIIWYKNDSKTPISVEADSRIHQHEDKLWFVPAKVEDSGHYYCTVRNSTYCLKIKITIKFVQHEPNLCYNTEAIFTQRLPVAADGQLVCPYMEFFKDEKNELPKIEWHKDCKPLLLDNINFIGVTDRLIIANVTAAHNGKYTCGTFYTYLGKQYRITRVIELMTIEEYKPVRPVIVSPANETVEAGLGSKLQLICNVSGHISDYVYWKWNGSSIQDEDSVLAEEYVPVENPSNRRRNTIITILNISEVESRFYLYPFTCVAKNTDGINSAYIQLIHPVPDFKKHTIGVFVMLTVIITCSVFIYKIFKVDIVLWYRDSCYDFLPRKDSDGKTYDAYILYPKTLGEGSTSNSDIFVFKVLPEVLEERCGYKLFIYGRDAYVGEDIVEVTNENIRKSRRLIIILVPEASGLGCLGNSSEEQIAMYNAFIQDGIKVVLLELEKIQDYEKMPETIKFIKQKHGAIRWSGDFREGSRSAKTKFWKNVRYHMPVQRQPPSSKPQFLSLASGQTLKKTLQREVQVPLG
;
A
#
# COMPACT_ATOMS: atom_id res chain seq x y z
N MET A 1 62.98 -36.82 53.04
CA MET A 1 61.93 -37.16 52.03
C MET A 1 60.92 -38.21 52.55
N GLU A 2 60.88 -38.49 53.86
CA GLU A 2 59.95 -39.46 54.47
C GLU A 2 58.71 -38.80 55.09
N ASN A 3 58.86 -37.64 55.73
CA ASN A 3 57.74 -36.92 56.36
C ASN A 3 56.65 -36.49 55.36
N MET A 4 57.01 -36.25 54.09
CA MET A 4 56.04 -35.88 53.04
C MET A 4 55.19 -37.08 52.59
N LYS A 5 55.71 -38.31 52.68
CA LYS A 5 54.95 -39.54 52.36
C LYS A 5 53.98 -39.91 53.48
N VAL A 6 54.34 -39.65 54.73
CA VAL A 6 53.46 -39.90 55.89
C VAL A 6 52.30 -38.91 55.90
N LEU A 7 52.56 -37.62 55.63
CA LEU A 7 51.51 -36.61 55.52
C LEU A 7 50.56 -36.91 54.35
N LEU A 8 51.08 -37.33 53.19
CA LEU A 8 50.26 -37.70 52.03
C LEU A 8 49.39 -38.94 52.30
N ARG A 9 49.90 -39.93 53.04
CA ARG A 9 49.11 -41.11 53.46
C ARG A 9 48.04 -40.76 54.49
N LEU A 10 48.33 -39.84 55.41
CA LEU A 10 47.35 -39.36 56.40
C LEU A 10 46.23 -38.55 55.72
N VAL A 11 46.59 -37.68 54.77
CA VAL A 11 45.62 -36.92 53.96
C VAL A 11 44.79 -37.83 53.06
N CYS A 12 45.37 -38.90 52.48
CA CYS A 12 44.61 -39.91 51.73
C CYS A 12 43.67 -40.71 52.65
N PHE A 13 44.11 -41.10 53.85
CA PHE A 13 43.23 -41.78 54.82
C PHE A 13 42.09 -40.88 55.31
N ILE A 14 42.38 -39.60 55.57
CA ILE A 14 41.37 -38.60 55.94
C ILE A 14 40.43 -38.33 54.76
N ALA A 15 40.92 -38.24 53.52
CA ALA A 15 40.09 -38.07 52.32
C ALA A 15 39.18 -39.29 52.06
N VAL A 16 39.67 -40.51 52.30
CA VAL A 16 38.87 -41.76 52.20
C VAL A 16 37.84 -41.85 53.35
N LEU A 17 38.18 -41.37 54.55
CA LEU A 17 37.24 -41.30 55.68
C LEU A 17 36.17 -40.23 55.47
N ILE A 18 36.53 -39.05 54.94
CA ILE A 18 35.60 -37.96 54.63
C ILE A 18 34.64 -38.37 53.50
N SER A 19 35.12 -39.08 52.46
CA SER A 19 34.25 -39.61 51.39
C SER A 19 33.38 -40.79 51.84
N SER A 20 33.64 -41.41 53.00
CA SER A 20 32.71 -42.36 53.63
C SER A 20 31.64 -41.68 54.48
N LEU A 21 31.89 -40.48 55.02
CA LEU A 21 30.93 -39.73 55.83
C LEU A 21 29.83 -39.05 54.98
N GLU A 22 30.11 -38.77 53.70
CA GLU A 22 29.17 -38.10 52.79
C GLU A 22 28.06 -39.05 52.25
N ALA A 23 28.18 -40.36 52.49
CA ALA A 23 27.28 -41.40 51.97
C ALA A 23 26.04 -41.71 52.84
N ASP A 24 25.87 -41.03 53.98
CA ASP A 24 24.80 -41.34 54.96
C ASP A 24 23.62 -40.36 54.97
N ILE A 25 23.68 -39.26 54.22
CA ILE A 25 22.57 -38.29 54.14
C ILE A 25 21.76 -38.58 52.88
N CYS A 26 20.65 -39.28 53.04
CA CYS A 26 19.68 -39.49 51.97
C CYS A 26 18.97 -38.17 51.61
N GLU A 27 18.79 -37.91 50.33
CA GLU A 27 17.97 -36.81 49.84
C GLU A 27 16.51 -37.07 50.26
N GLU A 28 15.88 -36.13 50.98
CA GLU A 28 14.50 -36.30 51.44
C GLU A 28 13.53 -35.45 50.61
N ARG A 29 12.53 -36.10 50.03
CA ARG A 29 11.44 -35.47 49.28
C ARG A 29 10.13 -35.74 49.98
N ALA A 30 9.37 -34.70 50.30
CA ALA A 30 8.00 -34.85 50.77
C ALA A 30 7.01 -34.75 49.61
N GLU A 31 6.13 -35.75 49.49
CA GLU A 31 5.03 -35.69 48.53
C GLU A 31 3.96 -34.71 49.02
N ARG A 32 3.53 -33.82 48.13
CA ARG A 32 2.51 -32.80 48.46
C ARG A 32 1.09 -33.37 48.49
N ILE A 33 0.87 -34.51 47.85
CA ILE A 33 -0.45 -35.15 47.72
C ILE A 33 -0.68 -36.05 48.93
N ILE A 34 -1.80 -35.83 49.64
CA ILE A 34 -2.27 -36.72 50.70
C ILE A 34 -3.09 -37.83 50.04
N LEU A 35 -2.68 -39.07 50.28
CA LEU A 35 -3.39 -40.24 49.75
C LEU A 35 -4.49 -40.64 50.73
N VAL A 36 -5.76 -40.45 50.33
CA VAL A 36 -6.92 -40.75 51.17
C VAL A 36 -7.63 -42.01 50.67
N SER A 37 -7.99 -42.94 51.56
CA SER A 37 -8.74 -44.16 51.21
C SER A 37 -9.64 -44.64 52.35
N ALA A 38 -10.58 -45.52 52.03
CA ALA A 38 -11.50 -46.08 53.01
C ALA A 38 -10.76 -46.96 54.03
N ALA A 39 -11.13 -46.84 55.31
CA ALA A 39 -10.68 -47.74 56.36
C ALA A 39 -11.43 -49.08 56.29
N TYR A 40 -10.82 -50.13 56.84
CA TYR A 40 -11.31 -51.51 56.87
C TYR A 40 -11.38 -52.21 55.50
N GLU A 41 -10.70 -51.65 54.51
CA GLU A 41 -10.56 -52.17 53.15
C GLU A 41 -9.10 -52.55 52.87
N ILE A 42 -8.86 -53.39 51.86
CA ILE A 42 -7.49 -53.68 51.42
C ILE A 42 -6.99 -52.50 50.57
N ASP A 43 -5.77 -52.04 50.85
CA ASP A 43 -5.16 -50.92 50.15
C ASP A 43 -3.69 -51.20 49.86
N VAL A 44 -3.22 -50.74 48.70
CA VAL A 44 -1.86 -50.98 48.22
C VAL A 44 -1.27 -49.67 47.76
N ARG A 45 -0.02 -49.40 48.17
CA ARG A 45 0.69 -48.17 47.83
C ARG A 45 2.03 -48.48 47.20
N SER A 46 2.30 -47.83 46.07
CA SER A 46 3.59 -47.79 45.42
C SER A 46 4.39 -46.56 45.86
N CYS A 47 5.72 -46.66 45.77
CA CYS A 47 6.59 -45.51 45.97
C CYS A 47 6.49 -44.58 44.74
N LEU A 48 6.29 -43.28 44.96
CA LEU A 48 6.03 -42.29 43.91
C LEU A 48 7.32 -41.76 43.28
N LEU A 49 7.98 -42.64 42.51
CA LEU A 49 9.24 -42.32 41.84
C LEU A 49 9.01 -41.55 40.53
N ASN A 50 9.82 -40.52 40.29
CA ASN A 50 9.81 -39.82 39.01
C ASN A 50 10.50 -40.67 37.92
N PRO A 51 10.19 -40.48 36.62
CA PRO A 51 10.80 -41.24 35.53
C PRO A 51 12.34 -41.13 35.47
N ASN A 52 12.89 -40.02 35.95
CA ASN A 52 14.33 -39.75 35.97
C ASN A 52 15.05 -40.33 37.20
N GLU A 53 14.29 -40.81 38.20
CA GLU A 53 14.85 -41.39 39.43
C GLU A 53 15.21 -42.87 39.19
N LYS A 54 16.41 -43.28 39.61
CA LYS A 54 16.92 -44.63 39.36
C LYS A 54 16.15 -45.65 40.20
N LYS A 55 15.64 -46.70 39.56
CA LYS A 55 15.02 -47.85 40.25
C LYS A 55 16.09 -48.63 41.02
N GLY A 56 16.07 -48.50 42.34
CA GLY A 56 16.82 -49.34 43.28
C GLY A 56 15.86 -50.14 44.18
N PRO A 57 16.38 -51.02 45.06
CA PRO A 57 15.56 -51.69 46.06
C PRO A 57 14.81 -50.68 46.93
N ILE A 58 13.50 -50.89 47.06
CA ILE A 58 12.61 -50.02 47.85
C ILE A 58 12.46 -50.61 49.24
N ILE A 59 12.57 -49.78 50.27
CA ILE A 59 12.32 -50.19 51.66
C ILE A 59 11.34 -49.21 52.30
N TRP A 60 10.29 -49.73 52.91
CA TRP A 60 9.25 -48.94 53.56
C TRP A 60 9.45 -48.80 55.06
N TYR A 61 9.15 -47.62 55.58
CA TYR A 61 9.20 -47.28 57.00
C TYR A 61 7.89 -46.60 57.41
N LYS A 62 7.42 -46.86 58.63
CA LYS A 62 6.25 -46.19 59.22
C LYS A 62 6.73 -45.12 60.20
N ASN A 63 6.25 -43.89 60.02
CA ASN A 63 6.68 -42.69 60.74
C ASN A 63 8.21 -42.57 60.74
N ASP A 64 8.80 -41.91 61.73
CA ASP A 64 10.27 -41.75 61.82
C ASP A 64 10.95 -42.98 62.45
N SER A 65 10.33 -44.16 62.32
CA SER A 65 10.93 -45.41 62.80
C SER A 65 12.16 -45.77 61.98
N LYS A 66 13.21 -46.23 62.66
CA LYS A 66 14.41 -46.80 62.03
C LYS A 66 14.22 -48.26 61.61
N THR A 67 13.14 -48.91 62.04
CA THR A 67 12.83 -50.30 61.66
C THR A 67 12.01 -50.32 60.38
N PRO A 68 12.40 -51.13 59.38
CA PRO A 68 11.60 -51.31 58.18
C PRO A 68 10.31 -52.05 58.50
N ILE A 69 9.29 -51.83 57.67
CA ILE A 69 8.03 -52.58 57.73
C ILE A 69 8.31 -54.05 57.40
N SER A 70 7.60 -54.97 58.07
CA SER A 70 7.78 -56.41 57.88
C SER A 70 7.53 -56.82 56.43
N VAL A 71 8.26 -57.84 55.96
CA VAL A 71 8.06 -58.47 54.63
C VAL A 71 7.19 -59.74 54.77
N GLU A 72 6.87 -60.14 55.99
CA GLU A 72 6.03 -61.31 56.27
C GLU A 72 4.59 -61.05 55.85
N ALA A 73 4.05 -61.88 54.95
CA ALA A 73 2.71 -61.74 54.41
C ALA A 73 1.58 -61.97 55.44
N ASP A 74 1.91 -62.58 56.60
CA ASP A 74 0.97 -62.77 57.71
C ASP A 74 0.79 -61.50 58.55
N SER A 75 1.70 -60.53 58.43
CA SER A 75 1.51 -59.21 59.06
C SER A 75 0.39 -58.45 58.36
N ARG A 76 -0.40 -57.70 59.13
CA ARG A 76 -1.49 -56.87 58.57
C ARG A 76 -0.99 -55.71 57.71
N ILE A 77 0.19 -55.18 58.05
CA ILE A 77 0.91 -54.18 57.26
C ILE A 77 2.26 -54.76 56.93
N HIS A 78 2.55 -54.87 55.64
CA HIS A 78 3.76 -55.51 55.16
C HIS A 78 4.17 -54.97 53.80
N GLN A 79 5.43 -55.18 53.47
CA GLN A 79 5.99 -54.90 52.17
C GLN A 79 5.98 -56.17 51.31
N HIS A 80 5.45 -56.07 50.09
CA HIS A 80 5.48 -57.15 49.11
C HIS A 80 5.59 -56.57 47.70
N GLU A 81 6.54 -57.07 46.90
CA GLU A 81 6.89 -56.57 45.56
C GLU A 81 7.09 -55.04 45.50
N ASP A 82 7.95 -54.51 46.39
CA ASP A 82 8.26 -53.07 46.51
C ASP A 82 7.07 -52.16 46.86
N LYS A 83 5.88 -52.73 47.07
CA LYS A 83 4.65 -52.03 47.46
C LYS A 83 4.37 -52.24 48.94
N LEU A 84 3.70 -51.26 49.52
CA LEU A 84 3.19 -51.30 50.88
C LEU A 84 1.74 -51.79 50.87
N TRP A 85 1.47 -52.88 51.58
CA TRP A 85 0.17 -53.52 51.67
C TRP A 85 -0.49 -53.28 53.03
N PHE A 86 -1.79 -53.03 53.02
CA PHE A 86 -2.64 -52.89 54.20
C PHE A 86 -3.80 -53.88 54.11
N VAL A 87 -3.83 -54.90 54.97
CA VAL A 87 -4.73 -56.06 54.81
C VAL A 87 -5.49 -56.41 56.10
N PRO A 88 -6.54 -55.68 56.49
CA PRO A 88 -7.02 -54.43 55.90
C PRO A 88 -6.39 -53.19 56.57
N ALA A 89 -6.54 -52.04 55.93
CA ALA A 89 -6.22 -50.75 56.50
C ALA A 89 -7.16 -50.40 57.66
N LYS A 90 -6.68 -49.60 58.62
CA LYS A 90 -7.50 -49.06 59.71
C LYS A 90 -7.25 -47.56 59.86
N VAL A 91 -8.17 -46.88 60.53
CA VAL A 91 -8.04 -45.44 60.83
C VAL A 91 -6.75 -45.12 61.58
N GLU A 92 -6.36 -46.00 62.51
CA GLU A 92 -5.12 -45.93 63.30
C GLU A 92 -3.82 -46.07 62.48
N ASP A 93 -3.92 -46.50 61.23
CA ASP A 93 -2.77 -46.58 60.32
C ASP A 93 -2.51 -45.27 59.57
N SER A 94 -3.37 -44.27 59.72
CA SER A 94 -3.15 -42.94 59.16
C SER A 94 -1.87 -42.32 59.72
N GLY A 95 -1.02 -41.79 58.85
CA GLY A 95 0.26 -41.24 59.26
C GLY A 95 1.22 -41.03 58.10
N HIS A 96 2.49 -40.86 58.45
CA HIS A 96 3.57 -40.67 57.49
C HIS A 96 4.26 -42.00 57.24
N TYR A 97 4.47 -42.33 55.97
CA TYR A 97 5.21 -43.49 55.54
C TYR A 97 6.36 -43.01 54.67
N TYR A 98 7.51 -43.67 54.78
CA TYR A 98 8.68 -43.32 54.01
C TYR A 98 9.06 -44.48 53.13
N CYS A 99 9.16 -44.27 51.82
CA CYS A 99 9.82 -45.23 50.93
C CYS A 99 11.23 -44.74 50.64
N THR A 100 12.21 -45.61 50.88
CA THR A 100 13.62 -45.28 50.69
C THR A 100 14.16 -46.12 49.54
N VAL A 101 14.70 -45.46 48.53
CA VAL A 101 15.34 -46.08 47.38
C VAL A 101 16.84 -45.86 47.50
N ARG A 102 17.58 -46.95 47.71
CA ARG A 102 19.03 -46.91 47.91
C ARG A 102 19.76 -47.66 46.81
N ASN A 103 20.72 -46.98 46.20
CA ASN A 103 21.70 -47.54 45.26
C ASN A 103 23.12 -47.18 45.77
N SER A 104 24.18 -47.76 45.19
CA SER A 104 25.58 -47.60 45.62
C SER A 104 26.07 -46.15 45.65
N THR A 105 25.43 -45.24 44.92
CA THR A 105 25.79 -43.81 44.84
C THR A 105 24.61 -42.86 45.05
N TYR A 106 23.42 -43.38 45.39
CA TYR A 106 22.19 -42.59 45.44
C TYR A 106 21.28 -43.08 46.56
N CYS A 107 20.78 -42.17 47.39
CA CYS A 107 19.76 -42.49 48.37
C CYS A 107 18.67 -41.42 48.34
N LEU A 108 17.44 -41.85 48.06
CA LEU A 108 16.25 -41.00 48.10
C LEU A 108 15.28 -41.54 49.13
N LYS A 109 14.80 -40.66 50.01
CA LYS A 109 13.78 -40.95 51.01
C LYS A 109 12.54 -40.12 50.68
N ILE A 110 11.44 -40.77 50.32
CA ILE A 110 10.20 -40.08 49.96
C ILE A 110 9.20 -40.20 51.10
N LYS A 111 8.78 -39.07 51.66
CA LYS A 111 7.71 -38.99 52.66
C LYS A 111 6.35 -38.96 51.98
N ILE A 112 5.51 -39.94 52.29
CA ILE A 112 4.15 -40.10 51.78
C ILE A 112 3.19 -39.98 52.96
N THR A 113 2.16 -39.16 52.83
CA THR A 113 1.12 -39.02 53.87
C THR A 113 -0.11 -39.81 53.45
N ILE A 114 -0.48 -40.80 54.26
CA ILE A 114 -1.62 -41.69 54.01
C ILE A 114 -2.67 -41.46 55.09
N LYS A 115 -3.92 -41.28 54.67
CA LYS A 115 -5.07 -41.10 55.57
C LYS A 115 -6.14 -42.15 55.26
N PHE A 116 -6.54 -42.89 56.29
CA PHE A 116 -7.62 -43.86 56.20
C PHE A 116 -8.86 -43.33 56.92
N VAL A 117 -9.96 -43.20 56.20
CA VAL A 117 -11.19 -42.56 56.68
C VAL A 117 -12.36 -43.54 56.68
N GLN A 118 -13.21 -43.43 57.69
CA GLN A 118 -14.47 -44.18 57.72
C GLN A 118 -15.52 -43.48 56.87
N HIS A 119 -16.50 -44.23 56.37
CA HIS A 119 -17.65 -43.66 55.70
C HIS A 119 -18.39 -42.69 56.63
N GLU A 120 -18.88 -41.59 56.04
CA GLU A 120 -19.68 -40.62 56.78
C GLU A 120 -21.04 -41.23 57.15
N PRO A 121 -21.67 -40.79 58.26
CA PRO A 121 -23.01 -41.25 58.62
C PRO A 121 -24.01 -41.07 57.48
N ASN A 122 -24.75 -42.12 57.15
CA ASN A 122 -25.73 -42.17 56.05
C ASN A 122 -25.15 -42.10 54.62
N LEU A 123 -23.83 -42.14 54.46
CA LEU A 123 -23.17 -42.22 53.16
C LEU A 123 -22.40 -43.53 53.01
N CYS A 124 -22.28 -43.99 51.78
CA CYS A 124 -21.48 -45.16 51.41
C CYS A 124 -20.01 -44.82 51.11
N TYR A 125 -19.60 -43.60 51.42
CA TYR A 125 -18.26 -43.06 51.19
C TYR A 125 -17.92 -41.95 52.20
N ASN A 126 -16.68 -41.47 52.14
CA ASN A 126 -16.22 -40.26 52.83
C ASN A 126 -15.85 -39.18 51.80
N THR A 127 -16.21 -37.92 52.05
CA THR A 127 -15.96 -36.82 51.11
C THR A 127 -14.49 -36.50 50.90
N GLU A 128 -13.62 -36.84 51.85
CA GLU A 128 -12.17 -36.66 51.72
C GLU A 128 -11.51 -37.64 50.73
N ALA A 129 -12.19 -38.75 50.38
CA ALA A 129 -11.67 -39.81 49.51
C ALA A 129 -12.17 -39.71 48.05
N ILE A 130 -12.69 -38.55 47.64
CA ILE A 130 -13.30 -38.34 46.32
C ILE A 130 -12.24 -38.03 45.25
N PHE A 131 -12.37 -38.70 44.10
CA PHE A 131 -11.61 -38.40 42.87
C PHE A 131 -12.48 -37.65 41.87
N THR A 132 -12.08 -36.45 41.46
CA THR A 132 -12.86 -35.67 40.49
C THR A 132 -12.55 -36.11 39.06
N GLN A 133 -13.58 -36.41 38.26
CA GLN A 133 -13.47 -36.68 36.82
C GLN A 133 -14.47 -35.82 36.03
N ARG A 134 -14.09 -35.45 34.81
CA ARG A 134 -14.88 -34.53 33.97
C ARG A 134 -15.21 -35.18 32.63
N LEU A 135 -16.48 -35.09 32.20
CA LEU A 135 -16.94 -35.60 30.92
C LEU A 135 -17.73 -34.52 30.15
N PRO A 136 -17.52 -34.35 28.83
CA PRO A 136 -18.31 -33.43 28.03
C PRO A 136 -19.74 -33.94 27.84
N VAL A 137 -20.72 -33.03 27.85
CA VAL A 137 -22.10 -33.37 27.49
C VAL A 137 -22.25 -33.63 25.98
N ALA A 138 -23.27 -34.40 25.61
CA ALA A 138 -23.61 -34.81 24.24
C ALA A 138 -22.57 -35.71 23.54
N ALA A 139 -21.68 -36.35 24.31
CA ALA A 139 -20.76 -37.37 23.83
C ALA A 139 -20.77 -38.58 24.78
N ASP A 140 -20.31 -39.73 24.29
CA ASP A 140 -20.04 -40.89 25.15
C ASP A 140 -18.81 -40.61 26.00
N GLY A 141 -18.89 -40.91 27.30
CA GLY A 141 -17.82 -40.66 28.25
C GLY A 141 -17.46 -41.89 29.05
N GLN A 142 -16.25 -41.94 29.60
CA GLN A 142 -15.80 -43.05 30.43
C GLN A 142 -15.32 -42.54 31.79
N LEU A 143 -15.85 -43.12 32.87
CA LEU A 143 -15.29 -43.01 34.22
C LEU A 143 -14.30 -44.14 34.45
N VAL A 144 -13.16 -43.84 35.07
CA VAL A 144 -12.12 -44.83 35.39
C VAL A 144 -12.05 -45.02 36.90
N CYS A 145 -12.16 -46.26 37.37
CA CYS A 145 -12.01 -46.60 38.79
C CYS A 145 -10.53 -46.47 39.21
N PRO A 146 -10.17 -45.50 40.08
CA PRO A 146 -8.77 -45.20 40.38
C PRO A 146 -8.03 -46.32 41.10
N TYR A 147 -6.73 -46.47 40.83
CA TYR A 147 -5.82 -47.38 41.54
C TYR A 147 -6.20 -48.87 41.53
N MET A 148 -7.01 -49.31 40.57
CA MET A 148 -7.35 -50.73 40.42
C MET A 148 -6.20 -51.58 39.88
N GLU A 149 -5.18 -50.95 39.31
CA GLU A 149 -4.02 -51.64 38.71
C GLU A 149 -3.27 -52.58 39.67
N PHE A 150 -3.33 -52.33 40.98
CA PHE A 150 -2.66 -53.15 42.00
C PHE A 150 -3.40 -54.44 42.36
N PHE A 151 -4.64 -54.60 41.89
CA PHE A 151 -5.54 -55.68 42.29
C PHE A 151 -5.89 -56.62 41.14
N LYS A 152 -5.00 -56.71 40.16
CA LYS A 152 -5.08 -57.69 39.09
C LYS A 152 -4.60 -59.05 39.58
N ASP A 153 -5.23 -60.11 39.10
CA ASP A 153 -4.81 -61.47 39.40
C ASP A 153 -3.57 -61.90 38.59
N GLU A 154 -3.12 -63.14 38.76
CA GLU A 154 -1.97 -63.72 38.04
C GLU A 154 -2.16 -63.77 36.51
N LYS A 155 -3.41 -63.73 36.04
CA LYS A 155 -3.76 -63.65 34.61
C LYS A 155 -3.90 -62.21 34.13
N ASN A 156 -3.57 -61.24 34.99
CA ASN A 156 -3.68 -59.81 34.74
C ASN A 156 -5.15 -59.35 34.52
N GLU A 157 -6.11 -60.10 35.06
CA GLU A 157 -7.55 -59.81 35.01
C GLU A 157 -7.99 -59.11 36.29
N LEU A 158 -8.93 -58.17 36.15
CA LEU A 158 -9.54 -57.50 37.29
C LEU A 158 -10.81 -58.24 37.74
N PRO A 159 -11.08 -58.30 39.06
CA PRO A 159 -12.37 -58.72 39.57
C PRO A 159 -13.51 -57.88 38.98
N LYS A 160 -14.70 -58.47 38.87
CA LYS A 160 -15.88 -57.75 38.39
C LYS A 160 -16.17 -56.56 39.32
N ILE A 161 -16.24 -55.37 38.75
CA ILE A 161 -16.51 -54.13 39.48
C ILE A 161 -18.01 -53.84 39.50
N GLU A 162 -18.51 -53.55 40.70
CA GLU A 162 -19.87 -53.09 40.95
C GLU A 162 -19.88 -51.55 41.02
N TRP A 163 -20.81 -50.94 40.27
CA TRP A 163 -20.96 -49.50 40.21
C TRP A 163 -22.20 -49.05 40.95
N HIS A 164 -22.08 -47.95 41.68
CA HIS A 164 -23.16 -47.28 42.39
C HIS A 164 -23.16 -45.80 41.99
N LYS A 165 -24.33 -45.17 41.92
CA LYS A 165 -24.47 -43.72 41.80
C LYS A 165 -25.22 -43.21 43.01
N ASP A 166 -24.65 -42.24 43.71
CA ASP A 166 -25.21 -41.62 44.91
C ASP A 166 -25.67 -42.68 45.94
N CYS A 167 -24.82 -43.68 46.16
CA CYS A 167 -25.03 -44.84 47.05
C CYS A 167 -26.17 -45.79 46.67
N LYS A 168 -26.68 -45.71 45.44
CA LYS A 168 -27.65 -46.67 44.90
C LYS A 168 -26.99 -47.54 43.82
N PRO A 169 -27.26 -48.86 43.77
CA PRO A 169 -26.74 -49.73 42.73
C PRO A 169 -27.08 -49.20 41.33
N LEU A 170 -26.08 -49.17 40.45
CA LEU A 170 -26.25 -48.72 39.08
C LEU A 170 -26.52 -49.94 38.18
N LEU A 171 -27.62 -49.90 37.42
CA LEU A 171 -27.94 -50.95 36.45
C LEU A 171 -27.06 -50.79 35.21
N LEU A 172 -26.22 -51.78 34.93
CA LEU A 172 -25.42 -51.87 33.71
C LEU A 172 -26.28 -52.53 32.61
N ASP A 173 -27.05 -51.70 31.91
CA ASP A 173 -28.01 -52.12 30.88
C ASP A 173 -27.36 -52.35 29.50
N ASN A 174 -26.05 -52.09 29.36
CA ASN A 174 -25.30 -52.11 28.10
C ASN A 174 -25.85 -51.13 27.03
N ILE A 175 -26.66 -50.16 27.43
CA ILE A 175 -27.25 -49.14 26.56
C ILE A 175 -26.82 -47.75 27.04
N ASN A 176 -27.18 -47.41 28.28
CA ASN A 176 -26.83 -46.14 28.91
C ASN A 176 -25.56 -46.28 29.75
N PHE A 177 -25.38 -47.41 30.42
CA PHE A 177 -24.24 -47.70 31.28
C PHE A 177 -23.62 -49.04 30.91
N ILE A 178 -22.33 -49.02 30.55
CA ILE A 178 -21.57 -50.21 30.14
C ILE A 178 -20.34 -50.33 31.04
N GLY A 179 -20.26 -51.40 31.82
CA GLY A 179 -19.08 -51.70 32.64
C GLY A 179 -18.06 -52.52 31.85
N VAL A 180 -16.84 -52.00 31.68
CA VAL A 180 -15.74 -52.68 31.00
C VAL A 180 -14.50 -52.56 31.86
N THR A 181 -13.96 -53.69 32.34
CA THR A 181 -12.78 -53.73 33.24
C THR A 181 -12.92 -52.80 34.46
N ASP A 182 -12.06 -51.79 34.57
CA ASP A 182 -12.03 -50.73 35.55
C ASP A 182 -12.87 -49.50 35.17
N ARG A 183 -13.64 -49.56 34.08
CA ARG A 183 -14.28 -48.40 33.46
C ARG A 183 -15.80 -48.53 33.43
N LEU A 184 -16.47 -47.39 33.56
CA LEU A 184 -17.89 -47.23 33.31
C LEU A 184 -18.08 -46.29 32.14
N ILE A 185 -18.55 -46.83 31.02
CA ILE A 185 -18.93 -46.04 29.85
C ILE A 185 -20.36 -45.55 30.07
N ILE A 186 -20.55 -44.25 29.90
CA ILE A 186 -21.83 -43.56 29.98
C ILE A 186 -22.15 -43.07 28.57
N ALA A 187 -23.18 -43.62 27.96
CA ALA A 187 -23.61 -43.20 26.63
C ALA A 187 -24.33 -41.84 26.71
N ASN A 188 -24.10 -40.99 25.70
CA ASN A 188 -24.74 -39.69 25.53
C ASN A 188 -24.84 -38.88 26.84
N VAL A 189 -23.71 -38.42 27.35
CA VAL A 189 -23.60 -37.77 28.66
C VAL A 189 -24.48 -36.52 28.74
N THR A 190 -25.30 -36.42 29.81
CA THR A 190 -26.15 -35.27 30.10
C THR A 190 -25.81 -34.67 31.46
N ALA A 191 -26.26 -33.44 31.72
CA ALA A 191 -26.10 -32.80 33.04
C ALA A 191 -26.72 -33.60 34.20
N ALA A 192 -27.71 -34.46 33.92
CA ALA A 192 -28.32 -35.36 34.91
C ALA A 192 -27.38 -36.50 35.36
N HIS A 193 -26.33 -36.78 34.59
CA HIS A 193 -25.32 -37.78 34.96
C HIS A 193 -24.35 -37.28 36.03
N ASN A 194 -24.34 -35.98 36.35
CA ASN A 194 -23.62 -35.47 37.52
C ASN A 194 -24.02 -36.22 38.78
N GLY A 195 -23.04 -36.41 39.66
CA GLY A 195 -23.22 -37.14 40.90
C GLY A 195 -21.94 -37.86 41.33
N LYS A 196 -22.06 -38.60 42.43
CA LYS A 196 -20.94 -39.33 43.02
C LYS A 196 -21.08 -40.81 42.70
N TYR A 197 -20.14 -41.33 41.93
CA TYR A 197 -20.08 -42.73 41.53
C TYR A 197 -19.15 -43.48 42.47
N THR A 198 -19.58 -44.64 42.96
CA THR A 198 -18.75 -45.52 43.77
C THR A 198 -18.52 -46.80 42.98
N CYS A 199 -17.27 -47.10 42.67
CA CYS A 199 -16.87 -48.39 42.13
C CYS A 199 -16.32 -49.25 43.26
N GLY A 200 -16.75 -50.50 43.35
CA GLY A 200 -16.30 -51.41 44.39
C GLY A 200 -16.18 -52.85 43.90
N THR A 201 -15.27 -53.60 44.52
CA THR A 201 -15.12 -55.03 44.25
C THR A 201 -14.54 -55.75 45.47
N PHE A 202 -14.44 -57.07 45.38
CA PHE A 202 -13.81 -57.91 46.39
C PHE A 202 -12.54 -58.53 45.82
N TYR A 203 -11.45 -58.42 46.57
CA TYR A 203 -10.16 -59.00 46.22
C TYR A 203 -9.81 -60.13 47.20
N THR A 204 -9.36 -61.26 46.67
CA THR A 204 -9.01 -62.42 47.50
C THR A 204 -7.51 -62.38 47.79
N TYR A 205 -7.14 -62.24 49.06
CA TYR A 205 -5.76 -62.26 49.53
C TYR A 205 -5.58 -63.34 50.59
N LEU A 206 -4.64 -64.26 50.39
CA LEU A 206 -4.39 -65.42 51.27
C LEU A 206 -5.68 -66.19 51.65
N GLY A 207 -6.57 -66.39 50.68
CA GLY A 207 -7.83 -67.12 50.85
C GLY A 207 -8.96 -66.35 51.56
N LYS A 208 -8.75 -65.09 51.97
CA LYS A 208 -9.78 -64.21 52.54
C LYS A 208 -10.19 -63.12 51.55
N GLN A 209 -11.48 -62.79 51.52
CA GLN A 209 -12.00 -61.71 50.69
C GLN A 209 -11.97 -60.37 51.43
N TYR A 210 -11.41 -59.35 50.79
CA TYR A 210 -11.34 -57.99 51.27
C TYR A 210 -12.05 -57.05 50.29
N ARG A 211 -12.78 -56.08 50.83
CA ARG A 211 -13.48 -55.08 50.03
C ARG A 211 -12.52 -53.99 49.57
N ILE A 212 -12.78 -53.44 48.37
CA ILE A 212 -12.12 -52.27 47.81
C ILE A 212 -13.22 -51.35 47.28
N THR A 213 -13.17 -50.07 47.64
CA THR A 213 -14.07 -49.05 47.09
C THR A 213 -13.32 -47.77 46.72
N ARG A 214 -13.76 -47.14 45.63
CA ARG A 214 -13.27 -45.83 45.18
C ARG A 214 -14.45 -44.96 44.78
N VAL A 215 -14.32 -43.66 45.00
CA VAL A 215 -15.41 -42.70 44.87
C VAL A 215 -15.00 -41.64 43.89
N ILE A 216 -15.84 -41.40 42.90
CA ILE A 216 -15.59 -40.50 41.79
C ILE A 216 -16.70 -39.45 41.77
N GLU A 217 -16.34 -38.18 41.80
CA GLU A 217 -17.27 -37.10 41.53
C GLU A 217 -17.21 -36.78 40.03
N LEU A 218 -18.30 -37.09 39.33
CA LEU A 218 -18.45 -36.74 37.93
C LEU A 218 -19.01 -35.33 37.81
N MET A 219 -18.25 -34.47 37.15
CA MET A 219 -18.70 -33.15 36.71
C MET A 219 -18.80 -33.08 35.19
N THR A 220 -19.97 -32.72 34.68
CA THR A 220 -20.21 -32.53 33.27
C THR A 220 -19.70 -31.16 32.84
N ILE A 221 -18.91 -31.12 31.77
CA ILE A 221 -18.48 -29.88 31.12
C ILE A 221 -19.36 -29.62 29.89
N GLU A 222 -19.45 -28.36 29.46
CA GLU A 222 -20.23 -27.97 28.30
C GLU A 222 -19.82 -28.77 27.04
N GLU A 223 -20.75 -28.87 26.09
CA GLU A 223 -20.55 -29.55 24.83
C GLU A 223 -19.32 -28.97 24.11
N TYR A 224 -18.37 -29.86 23.80
CA TYR A 224 -17.23 -29.54 22.96
C TYR A 224 -17.73 -29.37 21.52
N LYS A 225 -17.98 -28.12 21.12
CA LYS A 225 -18.24 -27.79 19.71
C LYS A 225 -16.92 -27.37 19.06
N PRO A 226 -16.40 -28.13 18.09
CA PRO A 226 -15.18 -27.76 17.40
C PRO A 226 -15.44 -26.49 16.59
N VAL A 227 -14.87 -25.37 17.01
CA VAL A 227 -14.99 -24.08 16.32
C VAL A 227 -13.59 -23.68 15.89
N ARG A 228 -13.37 -23.59 14.58
CA ARG A 228 -12.10 -23.12 14.01
C ARG A 228 -11.95 -21.62 14.21
N PRO A 229 -10.73 -21.12 14.44
CA PRO A 229 -10.49 -19.68 14.53
C PRO A 229 -10.80 -19.00 13.20
N VAL A 230 -11.45 -17.84 13.27
CA VAL A 230 -11.84 -17.05 12.10
C VAL A 230 -11.02 -15.78 12.06
N ILE A 231 -10.22 -15.61 11.01
CA ILE A 231 -9.49 -14.36 10.78
C ILE A 231 -10.48 -13.34 10.22
N VAL A 232 -10.70 -12.26 10.97
CA VAL A 232 -11.57 -11.13 10.59
C VAL A 232 -10.80 -10.14 9.74
N SER A 233 -9.52 -9.94 10.04
CA SER A 233 -8.58 -9.13 9.27
C SER A 233 -7.18 -9.71 9.48
N PRO A 234 -6.30 -9.78 8.47
CA PRO A 234 -6.47 -9.28 7.11
C PRO A 234 -7.39 -10.13 6.24
N ALA A 235 -7.84 -9.58 5.10
CA ALA A 235 -8.72 -10.25 4.13
C ALA A 235 -8.06 -10.38 2.75
N ASN A 236 -6.84 -10.94 2.69
CA ASN A 236 -6.07 -11.16 1.46
C ASN A 236 -5.90 -9.87 0.64
N GLU A 237 -5.34 -8.85 1.28
CA GLU A 237 -5.27 -7.49 0.75
C GLU A 237 -3.84 -7.03 0.45
N THR A 238 -3.73 -5.89 -0.22
CA THR A 238 -2.44 -5.27 -0.57
C THR A 238 -2.32 -3.92 0.13
N VAL A 239 -1.16 -3.63 0.70
CA VAL A 239 -0.87 -2.37 1.39
C VAL A 239 0.31 -1.66 0.71
N GLU A 240 0.14 -0.38 0.40
CA GLU A 240 1.23 0.46 -0.10
C GLU A 240 2.17 0.86 1.03
N ALA A 241 3.45 0.55 0.89
CA ALA A 241 4.47 0.89 1.87
C ALA A 241 5.68 1.51 1.18
N GLY A 242 6.25 2.57 1.76
CA GLY A 242 7.48 3.19 1.27
C GLY A 242 8.71 2.49 1.85
N LEU A 243 9.79 2.38 1.06
CA LEU A 243 11.10 1.92 1.57
C LEU A 243 11.55 2.81 2.74
N GLY A 244 12.02 2.19 3.82
CA GLY A 244 12.49 2.89 5.02
C GLY A 244 11.39 3.41 5.95
N SER A 245 10.11 3.23 5.60
CA SER A 245 8.99 3.66 6.46
C SER A 245 8.73 2.67 7.60
N LYS A 246 8.06 3.15 8.66
CA LYS A 246 7.53 2.32 9.76
C LYS A 246 6.11 1.88 9.44
N LEU A 247 5.80 0.61 9.63
CA LEU A 247 4.49 0.05 9.33
C LEU A 247 4.04 -0.91 10.43
N GLN A 248 2.74 -0.95 10.71
CA GLN A 248 2.14 -1.93 11.62
C GLN A 248 1.07 -2.70 10.85
N LEU A 249 1.17 -4.04 10.88
CA LEU A 249 0.18 -4.93 10.30
C LEU A 249 -0.63 -5.55 11.43
N ILE A 250 -1.96 -5.54 11.32
CA ILE A 250 -2.85 -6.01 12.38
C ILE A 250 -3.53 -7.29 11.90
N CYS A 251 -3.42 -8.35 12.69
CA CYS A 251 -4.23 -9.56 12.51
C CYS A 251 -5.26 -9.64 13.62
N ASN A 252 -6.53 -9.61 13.26
CA ASN A 252 -7.67 -9.71 14.15
C ASN A 252 -8.37 -11.05 13.92
N VAL A 253 -8.42 -11.87 14.96
CA VAL A 253 -8.97 -13.24 14.94
C VAL A 253 -10.08 -13.37 15.96
N SER A 254 -11.22 -13.91 15.54
CA SER A 254 -12.29 -14.34 16.44
C SER A 254 -12.15 -15.82 16.75
N GLY A 255 -11.98 -16.14 18.04
CA GLY A 255 -11.70 -17.50 18.48
C GLY A 255 -11.66 -17.66 20.00
N HIS A 256 -10.99 -18.70 20.47
CA HIS A 256 -10.72 -18.95 21.88
C HIS A 256 -9.35 -18.40 22.27
N ILE A 257 -9.13 -17.97 23.52
CA ILE A 257 -7.85 -17.37 23.96
C ILE A 257 -6.67 -18.36 23.84
N SER A 258 -6.95 -19.66 23.84
CA SER A 258 -5.96 -20.71 23.64
C SER A 258 -5.60 -20.95 22.16
N ASP A 259 -6.23 -20.25 21.22
CA ASP A 259 -5.92 -20.37 19.80
C ASP A 259 -4.55 -19.74 19.52
N TYR A 260 -3.73 -20.41 18.72
CA TYR A 260 -2.40 -19.93 18.36
C TYR A 260 -2.50 -19.02 17.14
N VAL A 261 -2.18 -17.73 17.31
CA VAL A 261 -2.21 -16.72 16.25
C VAL A 261 -0.84 -16.06 16.13
N TYR A 262 -0.22 -16.15 14.95
CA TYR A 262 1.13 -15.66 14.68
C TYR A 262 1.30 -15.23 13.23
N TRP A 263 2.33 -14.43 12.94
CA TRP A 263 2.68 -14.05 11.58
C TRP A 263 3.75 -14.97 10.97
N LYS A 264 3.71 -15.03 9.64
CA LYS A 264 4.71 -15.70 8.83
C LYS A 264 5.14 -14.78 7.70
N TRP A 265 6.44 -14.80 7.40
CA TRP A 265 7.00 -14.15 6.23
C TRP A 265 7.91 -15.14 5.50
N ASN A 266 7.78 -15.24 4.17
CA ASN A 266 8.53 -16.20 3.35
C ASN A 266 8.45 -17.65 3.88
N GLY A 267 7.27 -18.08 4.34
CA GLY A 267 7.03 -19.43 4.87
C GLY A 267 7.61 -19.71 6.27
N SER A 268 8.40 -18.81 6.83
CA SER A 268 8.98 -18.90 8.18
C SER A 268 8.16 -18.08 9.18
N SER A 269 8.13 -18.50 10.45
CA SER A 269 7.59 -17.66 11.53
C SER A 269 8.54 -16.49 11.80
N ILE A 270 7.99 -15.39 12.31
CA ILE A 270 8.83 -14.28 12.78
C ILE A 270 9.62 -14.75 14.00
N GLN A 271 10.91 -14.40 14.05
CA GLN A 271 11.78 -14.75 15.16
C GLN A 271 11.76 -13.63 16.20
N ASP A 272 11.72 -13.98 17.49
CA ASP A 272 11.69 -13.00 18.58
C ASP A 272 12.94 -12.09 18.63
N GLU A 273 14.06 -12.54 18.04
CA GLU A 273 15.34 -11.82 17.97
C GLU A 273 15.51 -10.99 16.68
N ASP A 274 14.50 -10.93 15.81
CA ASP A 274 14.56 -10.11 14.60
C ASP A 274 14.56 -8.61 14.97
N SER A 275 15.54 -7.87 14.48
CA SER A 275 15.69 -6.44 14.79
C SER A 275 14.70 -5.54 14.02
N VAL A 276 14.07 -6.07 12.98
CA VAL A 276 13.20 -5.33 12.06
C VAL A 276 11.73 -5.68 12.25
N LEU A 277 11.44 -6.95 12.53
CA LEU A 277 10.09 -7.48 12.70
C LEU A 277 9.83 -7.87 14.16
N ALA A 278 8.87 -7.21 14.80
CA ALA A 278 8.48 -7.53 16.17
C ALA A 278 6.98 -7.87 16.23
N GLU A 279 6.64 -9.04 16.78
CA GLU A 279 5.26 -9.43 17.03
C GLU A 279 4.82 -9.02 18.44
N GLU A 280 3.61 -8.48 18.53
CA GLU A 280 2.95 -8.14 19.79
C GLU A 280 1.58 -8.84 19.86
N TYR A 281 1.36 -9.59 20.94
CA TYR A 281 0.14 -10.36 21.17
C TYR A 281 -0.76 -9.67 22.19
N VAL A 282 -1.98 -9.30 21.77
CA VAL A 282 -2.97 -8.59 22.58
C VAL A 282 -4.29 -9.38 22.61
N PRO A 283 -4.53 -10.19 23.66
CA PRO A 283 -5.80 -10.89 23.83
C PRO A 283 -6.87 -9.94 24.39
N VAL A 284 -8.05 -9.93 23.79
CA VAL A 284 -9.22 -9.17 24.25
C VAL A 284 -10.33 -10.13 24.62
N GLU A 285 -10.61 -10.24 25.92
CA GLU A 285 -11.68 -11.10 26.42
C GLU A 285 -13.05 -10.49 26.12
N ASN A 286 -13.97 -11.33 25.63
CA ASN A 286 -15.36 -10.92 25.43
C ASN A 286 -16.20 -11.37 26.64
N PRO A 287 -16.62 -10.44 27.53
CA PRO A 287 -17.35 -10.79 28.74
C PRO A 287 -18.73 -11.39 28.46
N SER A 288 -19.30 -11.16 27.28
CA SER A 288 -20.62 -11.67 26.89
C SER A 288 -20.58 -13.09 26.32
N ASN A 289 -19.47 -13.51 25.72
CA ASN A 289 -19.33 -14.86 25.17
C ASN A 289 -17.87 -15.30 25.13
N ARG A 290 -17.46 -16.13 26.09
CA ARG A 290 -16.10 -16.66 26.21
C ARG A 290 -15.64 -17.50 25.02
N ARG A 291 -16.56 -17.96 24.14
CA ARG A 291 -16.24 -18.71 22.91
C ARG A 291 -15.96 -17.82 21.70
N ARG A 292 -16.17 -16.50 21.80
CA ARG A 292 -15.83 -15.51 20.76
C ARG A 292 -15.03 -14.37 21.38
N ASN A 293 -13.84 -14.72 21.82
CA ASN A 293 -12.84 -13.74 22.18
C ASN A 293 -12.17 -13.21 20.92
N THR A 294 -11.58 -12.03 21.05
CA THR A 294 -10.88 -11.38 19.95
C THR A 294 -9.39 -11.43 20.27
N ILE A 295 -8.61 -12.06 19.40
CA ILE A 295 -7.16 -12.12 19.51
C ILE A 295 -6.59 -11.16 18.46
N ILE A 296 -5.76 -10.22 18.91
CA ILE A 296 -5.10 -9.25 18.04
C ILE A 296 -3.60 -9.51 18.09
N THR A 297 -3.01 -9.86 16.94
CA THR A 297 -1.55 -9.99 16.79
C THR A 297 -1.05 -8.88 15.86
N ILE A 298 -0.27 -7.95 16.41
CA ILE A 298 0.28 -6.81 15.70
C ILE A 298 1.71 -7.14 15.28
N LEU A 299 2.01 -7.02 14.00
CA LEU A 299 3.38 -7.11 13.48
C LEU A 299 3.92 -5.70 13.24
N ASN A 300 4.88 -5.30 14.06
CA ASN A 300 5.59 -4.04 13.98
C ASN A 300 6.80 -4.19 13.04
N ILE A 301 6.81 -3.40 11.96
CA ILE A 301 7.92 -3.31 11.00
C ILE A 301 8.64 -1.99 11.24
N SER A 302 9.85 -2.05 11.80
CA SER A 302 10.62 -0.85 12.18
C SER A 302 11.19 -0.09 10.98
N GLU A 303 11.54 -0.80 9.92
CA GLU A 303 12.03 -0.23 8.66
C GLU A 303 11.62 -1.15 7.50
N VAL A 304 10.82 -0.66 6.56
CA VAL A 304 10.40 -1.46 5.40
C VAL A 304 11.56 -1.65 4.41
N GLU A 305 12.07 -2.86 4.33
CA GLU A 305 13.13 -3.27 3.41
C GLU A 305 12.62 -3.70 2.02
N SER A 306 13.50 -3.72 1.03
CA SER A 306 13.19 -4.16 -0.34
C SER A 306 12.80 -5.64 -0.43
N ARG A 307 13.30 -6.50 0.48
CA ARG A 307 12.93 -7.92 0.52
C ARG A 307 11.46 -8.14 0.88
N PHE A 308 10.84 -7.22 1.63
CA PHE A 308 9.46 -7.39 2.11
C PHE A 308 8.40 -7.26 1.00
N TYR A 309 8.75 -6.73 -0.17
CA TYR A 309 7.85 -6.69 -1.32
C TYR A 309 7.80 -8.02 -2.10
N LEU A 310 8.72 -8.95 -1.84
CA LEU A 310 8.83 -10.22 -2.59
C LEU A 310 7.79 -11.26 -2.18
N TYR A 311 7.46 -11.29 -0.88
CA TYR A 311 6.58 -12.30 -0.29
C TYR A 311 5.54 -11.64 0.62
N PRO A 312 4.30 -12.17 0.66
CA PRO A 312 3.27 -11.63 1.51
C PRO A 312 3.50 -12.00 2.97
N PHE A 313 3.14 -11.10 3.88
CA PHE A 313 3.02 -11.39 5.30
C PHE A 313 1.72 -12.16 5.52
N THR A 314 1.79 -13.34 6.10
CA THR A 314 0.64 -14.24 6.31
C THR A 314 0.35 -14.35 7.78
N CYS A 315 -0.84 -13.95 8.22
CA CYS A 315 -1.34 -14.27 9.54
C CYS A 315 -1.93 -15.69 9.53
N VAL A 316 -1.55 -16.49 10.51
CA VAL A 316 -2.03 -17.86 10.68
C VAL A 316 -2.68 -18.00 12.05
N ALA A 317 -3.93 -18.48 12.06
CA ALA A 317 -4.67 -18.83 13.26
C ALA A 317 -4.93 -20.33 13.28
N LYS A 318 -4.52 -21.01 14.35
CA LYS A 318 -4.58 -22.47 14.46
C LYS A 318 -5.07 -22.91 15.84
N ASN A 319 -5.93 -23.93 15.84
CA ASN A 319 -6.27 -24.70 17.02
C ASN A 319 -6.28 -26.21 16.72
N THR A 320 -6.77 -27.03 17.66
CA THR A 320 -6.90 -28.49 17.49
C THR A 320 -7.86 -28.88 16.37
N ASP A 321 -8.80 -28.01 16.02
CA ASP A 321 -9.90 -28.30 15.10
C ASP A 321 -9.62 -27.81 13.65
N GLY A 322 -8.62 -26.95 13.47
CA GLY A 322 -8.23 -26.47 12.14
C GLY A 322 -7.25 -25.32 12.11
N ILE A 323 -6.94 -24.90 10.89
CA ILE A 323 -6.02 -23.79 10.57
C ILE A 323 -6.74 -22.87 9.59
N ASN A 324 -6.60 -21.56 9.81
CA ASN A 324 -7.06 -20.52 8.92
C ASN A 324 -5.89 -19.55 8.67
N SER A 325 -5.80 -19.00 7.46
CA SER A 325 -4.69 -18.12 7.08
C SER A 325 -5.16 -17.03 6.14
N ALA A 326 -4.69 -15.81 6.37
CA ALA A 326 -4.92 -14.67 5.50
C ALA A 326 -3.65 -13.83 5.37
N TYR A 327 -3.49 -13.12 4.26
CA TYR A 327 -2.24 -12.43 3.96
C TYR A 327 -2.39 -10.95 3.64
N ILE A 328 -1.30 -10.22 3.81
CA ILE A 328 -1.09 -8.84 3.38
C ILE A 328 0.14 -8.81 2.49
N GLN A 329 -0.02 -8.34 1.26
CA GLN A 329 1.09 -8.15 0.32
C GLN A 329 1.49 -6.67 0.29
N LEU A 330 2.76 -6.39 0.57
CA LEU A 330 3.29 -5.03 0.43
C LEU A 330 3.57 -4.72 -1.04
N ILE A 331 3.16 -3.53 -1.49
CA ILE A 331 3.39 -3.02 -2.83
C ILE A 331 4.03 -1.63 -2.77
N HIS A 332 4.79 -1.27 -3.81
CA HIS A 332 5.40 0.04 -3.88
C HIS A 332 4.35 1.15 -4.03
N PRO A 333 4.57 2.34 -3.44
CA PRO A 333 3.65 3.46 -3.57
C PRO A 333 3.59 3.90 -5.04
N VAL A 334 2.39 4.06 -5.59
CA VAL A 334 2.24 4.53 -6.96
C VAL A 334 2.56 6.03 -7.01
N PRO A 335 3.54 6.48 -7.83
CA PRO A 335 3.84 7.90 -7.94
C PRO A 335 2.66 8.68 -8.53
N ASP A 336 2.22 9.73 -7.83
CA ASP A 336 1.13 10.59 -8.26
C ASP A 336 1.56 11.54 -9.39
N PHE A 337 1.35 11.12 -10.64
CA PHE A 337 1.63 11.92 -11.83
C PHE A 337 0.61 13.04 -12.09
N LYS A 338 -0.43 13.20 -11.25
CA LYS A 338 -1.48 14.19 -11.46
C LYS A 338 -0.96 15.62 -11.44
N LYS A 339 0.05 15.92 -10.60
CA LYS A 339 0.69 17.25 -10.56
C LYS A 339 1.51 17.53 -11.82
N HIS A 340 2.28 16.56 -12.30
CA HIS A 340 3.09 16.71 -13.50
C HIS A 340 2.24 16.87 -14.76
N THR A 341 1.16 16.09 -14.87
CA THR A 341 0.22 16.21 -15.99
C THR A 341 -0.47 17.57 -16.02
N ILE A 342 -0.97 18.07 -14.88
CA ILE A 342 -1.54 19.43 -14.79
C ILE A 342 -0.51 20.50 -15.21
N GLY A 343 0.73 20.39 -14.75
CA GLY A 343 1.80 21.32 -15.10
C GLY A 343 2.09 21.39 -16.61
N VAL A 344 2.12 20.24 -17.28
CA VAL A 344 2.31 20.17 -18.74
C VAL A 344 1.19 20.87 -19.49
N PHE A 345 -0.08 20.61 -19.12
CA PHE A 345 -1.23 21.25 -19.79
C PHE A 345 -1.23 22.77 -19.59
N VAL A 346 -0.89 23.27 -18.40
CA VAL A 346 -0.80 24.72 -18.14
C VAL A 346 0.29 25.35 -19.01
N MET A 347 1.49 24.78 -19.05
CA MET A 347 2.57 25.31 -19.89
C MET A 347 2.20 25.32 -21.38
N LEU A 348 1.52 24.28 -21.86
CA LEU A 348 1.09 24.18 -23.24
C LEU A 348 0.04 25.25 -23.59
N THR A 349 -0.87 25.57 -22.66
CA THR A 349 -1.83 26.67 -22.84
C THR A 349 -1.16 28.04 -22.88
N VAL A 350 -0.14 28.28 -22.04
CA VAL A 350 0.65 29.53 -22.06
C VAL A 350 1.39 29.68 -23.39
N ILE A 351 2.00 28.62 -23.91
CA ILE A 351 2.70 28.66 -25.20
C ILE A 351 1.73 28.97 -26.35
N ILE A 352 0.55 28.32 -26.38
CA ILE A 352 -0.46 28.57 -27.41
C ILE A 352 -0.94 30.03 -27.35
N THR A 353 -1.28 30.52 -26.16
CA THR A 353 -1.76 31.91 -25.99
C THR A 353 -0.70 32.93 -26.37
N CYS A 354 0.56 32.75 -25.96
CA CYS A 354 1.68 33.58 -26.41
C CYS A 354 1.85 33.54 -27.93
N SER A 355 1.76 32.37 -28.55
CA SER A 355 1.90 32.22 -30.00
C SER A 355 0.78 32.94 -30.76
N VAL A 356 -0.47 32.84 -30.29
CA VAL A 356 -1.62 33.57 -30.86
C VAL A 356 -1.43 35.07 -30.71
N PHE A 357 -0.92 35.54 -29.56
CA PHE A 357 -0.68 36.95 -29.32
C PHE A 357 0.44 37.51 -30.22
N ILE A 358 1.56 36.79 -30.35
CA ILE A 358 2.64 37.12 -31.28
C ILE A 358 2.12 37.16 -32.72
N TYR A 359 1.35 36.15 -33.14
CA TYR A 359 0.74 36.14 -34.47
C TYR A 359 -0.18 37.35 -34.70
N LYS A 360 -0.99 37.75 -33.71
CA LYS A 360 -1.88 38.91 -33.85
C LYS A 360 -1.11 40.23 -33.97
N ILE A 361 -0.03 40.42 -33.21
CA ILE A 361 0.79 41.63 -33.27
C ILE A 361 1.56 41.72 -34.59
N PHE A 362 2.21 40.61 -34.99
CA PHE A 362 3.12 40.60 -36.13
C PHE A 362 2.49 40.05 -37.41
N LYS A 363 1.16 39.90 -37.47
CA LYS A 363 0.45 39.31 -38.62
C LYS A 363 0.88 39.90 -39.97
N VAL A 364 0.99 41.23 -40.04
CA VAL A 364 1.37 41.95 -41.27
C VAL A 364 2.83 41.63 -41.63
N ASP A 365 3.73 41.67 -40.65
CA ASP A 365 5.15 41.37 -40.84
C ASP A 365 5.40 39.91 -41.22
N ILE A 366 4.72 38.97 -40.57
CA ILE A 366 4.82 37.52 -40.86
C ILE A 366 4.33 37.23 -42.28
N VAL A 367 3.20 37.80 -42.71
CA VAL A 367 2.65 37.57 -44.06
C VAL A 367 3.53 38.22 -45.13
N LEU A 368 4.04 39.42 -44.89
CA LEU A 368 4.98 40.06 -45.81
C LEU A 368 6.30 39.29 -45.89
N TRP A 369 6.84 38.84 -44.76
CA TRP A 369 8.05 38.01 -44.71
C TRP A 369 7.87 36.67 -45.43
N TYR A 370 6.72 36.01 -45.25
CA TYR A 370 6.40 34.78 -45.98
C TYR A 370 6.32 35.01 -47.49
N ARG A 371 5.69 36.11 -47.94
CA ARG A 371 5.64 36.48 -49.37
C ARG A 371 7.03 36.77 -49.94
N ASP A 372 7.90 37.42 -49.16
CA ASP A 372 9.25 37.78 -49.59
C ASP A 372 10.22 36.57 -49.52
N SER A 373 10.04 35.63 -48.57
CA SER A 373 10.96 34.51 -48.30
C SER A 373 10.57 33.18 -48.97
N CYS A 374 9.27 32.90 -49.12
CA CYS A 374 8.76 31.65 -49.72
C CYS A 374 8.35 31.85 -51.19
N TYR A 375 9.09 32.69 -51.92
CA TYR A 375 8.78 33.08 -53.29
C TYR A 375 8.84 31.91 -54.29
N ASP A 376 9.70 30.90 -54.05
CA ASP A 376 9.85 29.72 -54.91
C ASP A 376 8.64 28.78 -54.88
N PHE A 377 7.83 28.85 -53.82
CA PHE A 377 6.65 28.00 -53.64
C PHE A 377 5.35 28.64 -54.14
N LEU A 378 5.40 29.91 -54.58
CA LEU A 378 4.26 30.60 -55.16
C LEU A 378 4.15 30.28 -56.66
N PRO A 379 2.95 29.96 -57.19
CA PRO A 379 2.77 29.65 -58.60
C PRO A 379 3.34 30.76 -59.48
N ARG A 380 4.02 30.37 -60.57
CA ARG A 380 4.51 31.32 -61.58
C ARG A 380 3.34 32.16 -62.05
N LYS A 381 3.62 33.45 -62.28
CA LYS A 381 2.68 34.44 -62.83
C LYS A 381 2.30 33.96 -64.24
N ASP A 382 1.33 33.07 -64.35
CA ASP A 382 0.62 32.86 -65.61
C ASP A 382 0.01 34.22 -65.96
N SER A 383 0.02 34.59 -67.24
CA SER A 383 -0.36 35.95 -67.65
C SER A 383 -1.86 36.17 -67.42
N ASP A 384 -2.24 36.71 -66.25
CA ASP A 384 -3.63 37.04 -65.86
C ASP A 384 -4.37 38.00 -66.84
N GLY A 385 -3.79 38.35 -67.99
CA GLY A 385 -4.29 39.38 -68.92
C GLY A 385 -4.23 40.81 -68.39
N LYS A 386 -3.88 41.00 -67.10
CA LYS A 386 -3.85 42.29 -66.41
C LYS A 386 -2.50 42.99 -66.53
N THR A 387 -2.53 44.24 -67.01
CA THR A 387 -1.36 45.06 -67.32
C THR A 387 -0.85 45.89 -66.14
N TYR A 388 -1.71 46.20 -65.18
CA TYR A 388 -1.40 47.06 -64.03
C TYR A 388 -1.65 46.34 -62.69
N ASP A 389 -0.81 46.63 -61.71
CA ASP A 389 -0.95 46.09 -60.35
C ASP A 389 -2.00 46.85 -59.54
N ALA A 390 -2.17 48.16 -59.78
CA ALA A 390 -3.27 48.93 -59.25
C ALA A 390 -3.67 50.14 -60.12
N TYR A 391 -4.97 50.44 -60.15
CA TYR A 391 -5.53 51.70 -60.65
C TYR A 391 -5.69 52.69 -59.49
N ILE A 392 -5.29 53.95 -59.65
CA ILE A 392 -5.43 54.99 -58.62
C ILE A 392 -6.61 55.91 -58.97
N LEU A 393 -7.57 55.96 -58.06
CA LEU A 393 -8.71 56.89 -58.08
C LEU A 393 -8.50 57.94 -56.99
N TYR A 394 -8.48 59.22 -57.39
CA TYR A 394 -8.22 60.33 -56.49
C TYR A 394 -9.12 61.53 -56.85
N PRO A 395 -9.44 62.41 -55.87
CA PRO A 395 -10.26 63.58 -56.14
C PRO A 395 -9.50 64.59 -57.01
N LYS A 396 -10.13 65.03 -58.10
CA LYS A 396 -9.58 66.07 -58.98
C LYS A 396 -9.97 67.44 -58.41
N THR A 397 -9.03 68.17 -57.81
CA THR A 397 -9.30 69.53 -57.32
C THR A 397 -9.38 70.51 -58.49
N LEU A 398 -10.57 71.03 -58.75
CA LEU A 398 -10.83 72.03 -59.79
C LEU A 398 -10.47 73.45 -59.28
N GLY A 399 -9.19 73.69 -59.00
CA GLY A 399 -8.70 74.99 -58.53
C GLY A 399 -7.42 75.37 -59.25
N GLU A 400 -7.49 76.39 -60.11
CA GLU A 400 -6.33 76.94 -60.80
C GLU A 400 -5.22 77.35 -59.80
N GLY A 401 -4.06 76.69 -59.90
CA GLY A 401 -2.78 77.24 -59.46
C GLY A 401 -2.22 76.82 -58.09
N SER A 402 -2.91 76.03 -57.26
CA SER A 402 -2.33 75.49 -56.02
C SER A 402 -2.21 73.96 -56.06
N THR A 403 -0.98 73.42 -56.04
CA THR A 403 -0.74 71.98 -55.87
C THR A 403 -1.34 71.52 -54.55
N SER A 404 -2.43 70.74 -54.61
CA SER A 404 -3.05 70.19 -53.41
C SER A 404 -2.13 69.13 -52.78
N ASN A 405 -2.22 68.93 -51.46
CA ASN A 405 -1.48 67.84 -50.78
C ASN A 405 -1.84 66.46 -51.37
N SER A 406 -3.06 66.31 -51.90
CA SER A 406 -3.49 65.11 -52.65
C SER A 406 -2.72 64.92 -53.94
N ASP A 407 -2.46 65.97 -54.72
CA ASP A 407 -1.72 65.85 -55.99
C ASP A 407 -0.25 65.47 -55.73
N ILE A 408 0.37 66.08 -54.71
CA ILE A 408 1.73 65.73 -54.28
C ILE A 408 1.78 64.25 -53.86
N PHE A 409 0.77 63.77 -53.13
CA PHE A 409 0.73 62.38 -52.70
C PHE A 409 0.57 61.41 -53.88
N VAL A 410 -0.35 61.71 -54.82
CA VAL A 410 -0.67 60.87 -55.97
C VAL A 410 0.47 60.82 -56.99
N PHE A 411 1.00 61.97 -57.39
CA PHE A 411 1.95 62.05 -58.50
C PHE A 411 3.41 61.89 -58.06
N LYS A 412 3.73 62.12 -56.77
CA LYS A 412 5.10 62.04 -56.26
C LYS A 412 5.28 60.91 -55.24
N VAL A 413 4.52 60.92 -54.15
CA VAL A 413 4.76 59.99 -53.02
C VAL A 413 4.40 58.53 -53.35
N LEU A 414 3.28 58.30 -54.03
CA LEU A 414 2.83 56.96 -54.43
C LEU A 414 3.80 56.29 -55.42
N PRO A 415 4.18 56.93 -56.55
CA PRO A 415 5.18 56.40 -57.48
C PRO A 415 6.55 56.11 -56.83
N GLU A 416 7.09 57.05 -56.05
CA GLU A 416 8.40 56.90 -55.40
C GLU A 416 8.48 55.67 -54.46
N VAL A 417 7.37 55.28 -53.82
CA VAL A 417 7.37 54.15 -52.88
C VAL A 417 6.88 52.85 -53.53
N LEU A 418 5.77 52.88 -54.25
CA LEU A 418 5.17 51.67 -54.82
C LEU A 418 5.81 51.25 -56.14
N GLU A 419 6.16 52.18 -57.04
CA GLU A 419 6.78 51.85 -58.33
C GLU A 419 8.30 51.67 -58.16
N GLU A 420 9.01 52.66 -57.62
CA GLU A 420 10.49 52.62 -57.55
C GLU A 420 11.02 51.64 -56.49
N ARG A 421 10.46 51.64 -55.27
CA ARG A 421 10.97 50.81 -54.15
C ARG A 421 10.30 49.44 -54.04
N CYS A 422 9.03 49.31 -54.46
CA CYS A 422 8.28 48.06 -54.37
C CYS A 422 8.09 47.35 -55.72
N GLY A 423 8.40 48.01 -56.85
CA GLY A 423 8.34 47.44 -58.18
C GLY A 423 6.93 47.19 -58.73
N TYR A 424 5.90 47.85 -58.18
CA TYR A 424 4.53 47.77 -58.71
C TYR A 424 4.37 48.63 -59.96
N LYS A 425 3.44 48.25 -60.84
CA LYS A 425 3.04 49.08 -61.98
C LYS A 425 1.67 49.71 -61.72
N LEU A 426 1.62 51.03 -61.54
CA LEU A 426 0.37 51.75 -61.27
C LEU A 426 -0.16 52.40 -62.54
N PHE A 427 -1.48 52.60 -62.60
CA PHE A 427 -2.12 53.47 -63.59
C PHE A 427 -2.72 54.68 -62.89
N ILE A 428 -2.29 55.88 -63.28
CA ILE A 428 -2.78 57.16 -62.76
C ILE A 428 -3.39 57.95 -63.92
N TYR A 429 -4.70 58.17 -63.84
CA TYR A 429 -5.43 58.99 -64.80
C TYR A 429 -4.87 60.43 -64.81
N GLY A 430 -4.53 60.96 -65.98
CA GLY A 430 -3.88 62.28 -66.15
C GLY A 430 -2.35 62.24 -66.24
N ARG A 431 -1.69 61.16 -65.81
CA ARG A 431 -0.26 60.87 -66.11
C ARG A 431 -0.13 59.88 -67.27
N ASP A 432 -0.93 58.83 -67.23
CA ASP A 432 -0.77 57.64 -68.09
C ASP A 432 -1.82 57.54 -69.23
N ALA A 433 -2.83 58.41 -69.24
CA ALA A 433 -3.90 58.44 -70.26
C ALA A 433 -3.55 59.42 -71.40
N TYR A 434 -3.98 59.13 -72.63
CA TYR A 434 -3.74 60.01 -73.77
C TYR A 434 -4.72 61.19 -73.78
N VAL A 435 -4.28 62.35 -74.26
CA VAL A 435 -5.11 63.56 -74.32
C VAL A 435 -6.20 63.38 -75.39
N GLY A 436 -7.48 63.47 -75.01
CA GLY A 436 -8.63 63.41 -75.92
C GLY A 436 -9.46 62.12 -75.88
N GLU A 437 -9.11 61.15 -75.04
CA GLU A 437 -9.90 59.92 -74.85
C GLU A 437 -11.14 60.15 -73.95
N ASP A 438 -12.19 59.33 -74.14
CA ASP A 438 -13.37 59.35 -73.25
C ASP A 438 -12.99 58.84 -71.86
N ILE A 439 -13.20 59.70 -70.85
CA ILE A 439 -12.88 59.45 -69.45
C ILE A 439 -13.53 58.15 -68.95
N VAL A 440 -14.77 57.86 -69.38
CA VAL A 440 -15.56 56.74 -68.87
C VAL A 440 -15.06 55.40 -69.42
N GLU A 441 -14.82 55.32 -70.72
CA GLU A 441 -14.31 54.11 -71.38
C GLU A 441 -12.90 53.77 -70.91
N VAL A 442 -12.01 54.77 -70.85
CA VAL A 442 -10.63 54.61 -70.37
C VAL A 442 -10.58 54.18 -68.91
N THR A 443 -11.45 54.74 -68.06
CA THR A 443 -11.50 54.38 -66.63
C THR A 443 -11.97 52.93 -66.46
N ASN A 444 -13.05 52.53 -67.12
CA ASN A 444 -13.60 51.18 -66.98
C ASN A 444 -12.64 50.10 -67.55
N GLU A 445 -12.03 50.36 -68.71
CA GLU A 445 -11.04 49.45 -69.29
C GLU A 445 -9.79 49.29 -68.43
N ASN A 446 -9.22 50.40 -67.94
CA ASN A 446 -7.98 50.34 -67.17
C ASN A 446 -8.18 49.82 -65.74
N ILE A 447 -9.38 50.00 -65.17
CA ILE A 447 -9.78 49.29 -63.95
C ILE A 447 -9.81 47.77 -64.19
N ARG A 448 -10.39 47.30 -65.31
CA ARG A 448 -10.39 45.87 -65.66
C ARG A 448 -8.97 45.31 -65.88
N LYS A 449 -8.09 46.10 -66.49
CA LYS A 449 -6.66 45.79 -66.68
C LYS A 449 -5.86 45.83 -65.37
N SER A 450 -6.45 46.23 -64.24
CA SER A 450 -5.79 46.37 -62.94
C SER A 450 -6.14 45.25 -61.95
N ARG A 451 -5.16 44.85 -61.11
CA ARG A 451 -5.36 43.83 -60.04
C ARG A 451 -5.98 44.37 -58.76
N ARG A 452 -5.82 45.67 -58.52
CA ARG A 452 -6.34 46.41 -57.35
C ARG A 452 -6.87 47.77 -57.78
N LEU A 453 -7.82 48.28 -57.00
CA LEU A 453 -8.29 49.66 -57.10
C LEU A 453 -7.91 50.38 -55.80
N ILE A 454 -7.10 51.43 -55.89
CA ILE A 454 -6.72 52.26 -54.75
C ILE A 454 -7.54 53.55 -54.84
N ILE A 455 -8.30 53.85 -53.79
CA ILE A 455 -9.12 55.07 -53.71
C ILE A 455 -8.54 55.95 -52.61
N ILE A 456 -8.26 57.20 -52.95
CA ILE A 456 -7.69 58.19 -52.03
C ILE A 456 -8.80 59.11 -51.53
N LEU A 457 -8.94 59.19 -50.21
CA LEU A 457 -9.93 60.00 -49.52
C LEU A 457 -9.27 61.20 -48.83
N VAL A 458 -9.88 62.37 -48.96
CA VAL A 458 -9.45 63.65 -48.37
C VAL A 458 -10.63 64.25 -47.58
N PRO A 459 -10.40 64.97 -46.45
CA PRO A 459 -11.47 65.62 -45.70
C PRO A 459 -12.14 66.77 -46.46
N GLU A 460 -13.45 66.90 -46.33
CA GLU A 460 -14.25 68.00 -46.90
C GLU A 460 -14.02 69.30 -46.11
N ALA A 461 -13.32 70.29 -46.70
CA ALA A 461 -13.31 71.67 -46.20
C ALA A 461 -14.05 72.68 -47.10
N SER A 462 -14.31 72.33 -48.36
CA SER A 462 -15.01 73.19 -49.33
C SER A 462 -15.78 72.30 -50.29
N GLY A 463 -17.08 72.53 -50.48
CA GLY A 463 -18.00 71.68 -51.24
C GLY A 463 -17.65 71.42 -52.72
N LEU A 464 -16.69 70.53 -52.96
CA LEU A 464 -16.44 69.83 -54.22
C LEU A 464 -16.07 68.37 -53.91
N GLY A 465 -16.78 67.45 -54.57
CA GLY A 465 -17.00 66.06 -54.18
C GLY A 465 -15.77 65.15 -54.05
N CYS A 466 -15.90 64.15 -53.17
CA CYS A 466 -15.29 62.86 -53.40
C CYS A 466 -15.80 62.33 -54.75
N LEU A 467 -14.90 62.20 -55.73
CA LEU A 467 -15.20 62.07 -57.17
C LEU A 467 -15.95 63.28 -57.73
N GLY A 468 -15.62 63.69 -58.96
CA GLY A 468 -16.45 64.67 -59.66
C GLY A 468 -17.89 64.16 -59.74
N ASN A 469 -18.88 65.06 -59.74
CA ASN A 469 -20.31 64.75 -59.82
C ASN A 469 -20.75 63.98 -61.09
N SER A 470 -19.87 63.25 -61.79
CA SER A 470 -20.29 62.25 -62.77
C SER A 470 -20.79 61.02 -62.01
N SER A 471 -22.08 60.73 -62.13
CA SER A 471 -22.70 59.46 -61.73
C SER A 471 -21.96 58.25 -62.32
N GLU A 472 -21.20 58.46 -63.40
CA GLU A 472 -20.46 57.48 -64.18
C GLU A 472 -19.19 56.93 -63.48
N GLU A 473 -18.35 57.77 -62.85
CA GLU A 473 -17.19 57.28 -62.06
C GLU A 473 -17.65 56.45 -60.86
N GLN A 474 -18.81 56.77 -60.27
CA GLN A 474 -19.42 56.05 -59.15
C GLN A 474 -20.03 54.71 -59.58
N ILE A 475 -20.61 54.63 -60.78
CA ILE A 475 -21.10 53.39 -61.41
C ILE A 475 -19.91 52.48 -61.80
N ALA A 476 -18.84 53.03 -62.39
CA ALA A 476 -17.64 52.28 -62.73
C ALA A 476 -16.98 51.68 -61.47
N MET A 477 -16.94 52.43 -60.36
CA MET A 477 -16.46 51.94 -59.07
C MET A 477 -17.35 50.82 -58.49
N TYR A 478 -18.67 50.94 -58.59
CA TYR A 478 -19.61 49.91 -58.14
C TYR A 478 -19.47 48.62 -58.96
N ASN A 479 -19.42 48.73 -60.29
CA ASN A 479 -19.27 47.59 -61.19
C ASN A 479 -17.92 46.89 -61.00
N ALA A 480 -16.82 47.64 -60.88
CA ALA A 480 -15.50 47.07 -60.64
C ALA A 480 -15.38 46.29 -59.32
N PHE A 481 -16.08 46.75 -58.27
CA PHE A 481 -16.04 46.13 -56.95
C PHE A 481 -16.98 44.92 -56.83
N ILE A 482 -18.19 45.00 -57.38
CA ILE A 482 -19.24 43.97 -57.24
C ILE A 482 -19.21 42.94 -58.37
N GLN A 483 -19.06 43.38 -59.63
CA GLN A 483 -19.13 42.49 -60.80
C GLN A 483 -17.76 41.85 -61.11
N ASP A 484 -16.69 42.63 -61.09
CA ASP A 484 -15.35 42.17 -61.52
C ASP A 484 -14.48 41.65 -60.36
N GLY A 485 -14.98 41.70 -59.11
CA GLY A 485 -14.34 41.12 -57.93
C GLY A 485 -12.98 41.75 -57.56
N ILE A 486 -12.70 42.97 -58.01
CA ILE A 486 -11.44 43.66 -57.75
C ILE A 486 -11.37 44.07 -56.27
N LYS A 487 -10.27 43.73 -55.58
CA LYS A 487 -10.08 44.18 -54.19
C LYS A 487 -9.73 45.65 -54.16
N VAL A 488 -10.50 46.42 -53.40
CA VAL A 488 -10.35 47.86 -53.22
C VAL A 488 -9.53 48.17 -51.97
N VAL A 489 -8.65 49.16 -52.05
CA VAL A 489 -7.85 49.68 -50.95
C VAL A 489 -8.20 51.15 -50.73
N LEU A 490 -8.76 51.47 -49.56
CA LEU A 490 -9.07 52.85 -49.17
C LEU A 490 -7.87 53.46 -48.45
N LEU A 491 -7.37 54.60 -48.94
CA LEU A 491 -6.32 55.39 -48.31
C LEU A 491 -6.90 56.72 -47.82
N GLU A 492 -6.85 56.96 -46.51
CA GLU A 492 -7.24 58.24 -45.91
C GLU A 492 -6.00 59.11 -45.78
N LEU A 493 -5.96 60.27 -46.43
CA LEU A 493 -4.82 61.20 -46.27
C LEU A 493 -4.82 61.92 -44.92
N GLU A 494 -6.00 62.17 -44.38
CA GLU A 494 -6.22 62.81 -43.08
C GLU A 494 -7.41 62.17 -42.36
N LYS A 495 -7.59 62.46 -41.06
CA LYS A 495 -8.66 61.84 -40.27
C LYS A 495 -10.02 62.44 -40.67
N ILE A 496 -10.82 61.66 -41.39
CA ILE A 496 -12.22 61.99 -41.70
C ILE A 496 -13.07 61.66 -40.46
N GLN A 497 -13.69 62.69 -39.86
CA GLN A 497 -14.51 62.52 -38.65
C GLN A 497 -15.93 62.05 -38.94
N ASP A 498 -16.52 62.55 -40.02
CA ASP A 498 -17.89 62.22 -40.41
C ASP A 498 -17.90 61.50 -41.76
N TYR A 499 -18.44 60.29 -41.76
CA TYR A 499 -18.62 59.45 -42.94
C TYR A 499 -20.05 59.47 -43.45
N GLU A 500 -20.99 60.14 -42.76
CA GLU A 500 -22.41 60.17 -43.12
C GLU A 500 -22.65 60.74 -44.53
N LYS A 501 -21.83 61.69 -44.94
CA LYS A 501 -21.91 62.35 -46.26
C LYS A 501 -21.23 61.57 -47.39
N MET A 502 -20.55 60.46 -47.09
CA MET A 502 -19.86 59.65 -48.09
C MET A 502 -20.81 58.69 -48.83
N PRO A 503 -20.52 58.35 -50.11
CA PRO A 503 -21.28 57.34 -50.85
C PRO A 503 -21.41 56.01 -50.12
N GLU A 504 -22.55 55.33 -50.27
CA GLU A 504 -22.82 54.02 -49.65
C GLU A 504 -21.76 52.97 -49.99
N THR A 505 -21.24 52.98 -51.23
CA THR A 505 -20.15 52.09 -51.66
C THR A 505 -18.89 52.27 -50.82
N ILE A 506 -18.52 53.51 -50.48
CA ILE A 506 -17.34 53.80 -49.64
C ILE A 506 -17.59 53.41 -48.18
N LYS A 507 -18.80 53.69 -47.65
CA LYS A 507 -19.22 53.25 -46.31
C LYS A 507 -19.11 51.71 -46.19
N PHE A 508 -19.62 50.99 -47.19
CA PHE A 508 -19.58 49.53 -47.26
C PHE A 508 -18.14 48.98 -47.34
N ILE A 509 -17.30 49.54 -48.22
CA ILE A 509 -15.90 49.10 -48.37
C ILE A 509 -15.13 49.34 -47.06
N LYS A 510 -15.33 50.48 -46.40
CA LYS A 510 -14.71 50.79 -45.11
C LYS A 510 -15.12 49.78 -44.04
N GLN A 511 -16.40 49.40 -43.96
CA GLN A 511 -16.87 48.40 -42.98
C GLN A 511 -16.28 47.01 -43.23
N LYS A 512 -16.11 46.62 -44.50
CA LYS A 512 -15.65 45.27 -44.88
C LYS A 512 -14.13 45.10 -44.91
N HIS A 513 -13.39 46.09 -45.39
CA HIS A 513 -11.94 46.01 -45.62
C HIS A 513 -11.11 46.97 -44.76
N GLY A 514 -11.76 47.88 -44.04
CA GLY A 514 -11.10 48.96 -43.31
C GLY A 514 -10.58 50.06 -44.24
N ALA A 515 -10.04 51.12 -43.64
CA ALA A 515 -9.35 52.19 -44.33
C ALA A 515 -7.94 52.36 -43.76
N ILE A 516 -6.95 52.59 -44.63
CA ILE A 516 -5.55 52.74 -44.23
C ILE A 516 -5.25 54.24 -44.13
N ARG A 517 -4.99 54.70 -42.92
CA ARG A 517 -4.71 56.11 -42.65
C ARG A 517 -3.24 56.46 -42.87
N TRP A 518 -3.01 57.49 -43.68
CA TRP A 518 -1.71 58.11 -43.88
C TRP A 518 -1.20 58.73 -42.57
N SER A 519 0.08 58.46 -42.27
CA SER A 519 0.71 58.86 -41.01
C SER A 519 2.09 59.49 -41.22
N GLY A 520 2.30 60.17 -42.35
CA GLY A 520 3.58 60.77 -42.72
C GLY A 520 3.48 62.24 -43.09
N ASP A 521 4.61 62.95 -43.01
CA ASP A 521 4.70 64.35 -43.46
C ASP A 521 4.93 64.41 -44.96
N PHE A 522 4.18 65.29 -45.65
CA PHE A 522 4.30 65.51 -47.09
C PHE A 522 5.61 66.23 -47.50
N ARG A 523 6.36 66.79 -46.54
CA ARG A 523 7.44 67.76 -46.82
C ARG A 523 8.86 67.23 -46.89
N GLU A 524 9.21 66.10 -46.25
CA GLU A 524 10.40 65.24 -46.56
C GLU A 524 10.69 64.28 -45.40
N GLY A 525 11.22 63.08 -45.69
CA GLY A 525 12.00 62.31 -44.73
C GLY A 525 11.47 60.93 -44.28
N SER A 526 10.27 60.48 -44.65
CA SER A 526 9.79 59.12 -44.29
C SER A 526 9.54 58.20 -45.50
N ARG A 527 10.41 58.25 -46.51
CA ARG A 527 10.28 57.48 -47.76
C ARG A 527 10.62 55.99 -47.64
N SER A 528 10.55 55.39 -46.45
CA SER A 528 10.85 53.97 -46.27
C SER A 528 9.62 53.10 -46.51
N ALA A 529 9.68 52.15 -47.45
CA ALA A 529 8.64 51.14 -47.66
C ALA A 529 8.42 50.21 -46.43
N LYS A 530 9.24 50.34 -45.38
CA LYS A 530 9.17 49.55 -44.13
C LYS A 530 8.32 50.21 -43.03
N THR A 531 7.77 51.40 -43.23
CA THR A 531 6.88 52.02 -42.22
C THR A 531 5.57 51.24 -42.07
N LYS A 532 4.88 51.42 -40.93
CA LYS A 532 3.61 50.73 -40.63
C LYS A 532 2.54 51.00 -41.71
N PHE A 533 2.48 52.23 -42.23
CA PHE A 533 1.57 52.60 -43.31
C PHE A 533 1.84 51.77 -44.58
N TRP A 534 3.07 51.81 -45.10
CA TRP A 534 3.42 51.13 -46.35
C TRP A 534 3.38 49.60 -46.24
N LYS A 535 3.71 49.04 -45.07
CA LYS A 535 3.50 47.60 -44.79
C LYS A 535 2.02 47.21 -44.89
N ASN A 536 1.13 48.02 -44.32
CA ASN A 536 -0.31 47.79 -44.44
C ASN A 536 -0.78 47.92 -45.90
N VAL A 537 -0.30 48.93 -46.65
CA VAL A 537 -0.62 49.05 -48.08
C VAL A 537 -0.13 47.82 -48.86
N ARG A 538 1.13 47.41 -48.67
CA ARG A 538 1.71 46.20 -49.32
C ARG A 538 0.96 44.91 -48.95
N TYR A 539 0.43 44.79 -47.74
CA TYR A 539 -0.36 43.64 -47.33
C TYR A 539 -1.60 43.45 -48.22
N HIS A 540 -2.24 44.56 -48.62
CA HIS A 540 -3.40 44.57 -49.51
C HIS A 540 -3.06 44.56 -51.02
N MET A 541 -1.83 44.90 -51.39
CA MET A 541 -1.34 44.83 -52.78
C MET A 541 -1.16 43.38 -53.28
N PRO A 542 -1.11 43.15 -54.61
CA PRO A 542 -0.76 41.83 -55.17
C PRO A 542 0.67 41.43 -54.77
N VAL A 543 0.98 40.15 -54.83
CA VAL A 543 2.35 39.69 -54.55
C VAL A 543 3.25 40.10 -55.72
N GLN A 544 4.26 40.93 -55.45
CA GLN A 544 5.22 41.38 -56.46
C GLN A 544 6.57 40.72 -56.24
N ARG A 545 7.19 40.26 -57.33
CA ARG A 545 8.60 39.86 -57.32
C ARG A 545 9.44 41.11 -57.22
N GLN A 546 10.06 41.35 -56.06
CA GLN A 546 11.13 42.34 -56.01
C GLN A 546 12.30 41.81 -56.85
N PRO A 547 12.95 42.63 -57.69
CA PRO A 547 14.32 42.35 -58.10
C PRO A 547 15.19 42.32 -56.83
N PRO A 548 16.23 41.47 -56.77
CA PRO A 548 17.09 41.39 -55.60
C PRO A 548 17.71 42.76 -55.31
N SER A 549 17.28 43.40 -54.22
CA SER A 549 17.96 44.55 -53.65
C SER A 549 19.33 44.09 -53.16
N SER A 550 20.36 44.85 -53.54
CA SER A 550 21.77 44.57 -53.29
C SER A 550 22.09 44.24 -51.83
N LYS A 551 22.94 43.21 -51.67
CA LYS A 551 23.51 42.63 -50.44
C LYS A 551 23.52 43.57 -49.22
N PRO A 552 23.06 43.12 -48.04
CA PRO A 552 23.47 43.74 -46.79
C PRO A 552 24.96 43.43 -46.53
N GLN A 553 25.79 44.48 -46.44
CA GLN A 553 27.12 44.40 -45.85
C GLN A 553 26.98 43.93 -44.39
N PHE A 554 27.41 42.70 -44.11
CA PHE A 554 27.62 42.24 -42.75
C PHE A 554 28.80 43.02 -42.16
N LEU A 555 28.52 43.87 -41.18
CA LEU A 555 29.51 44.34 -40.21
C LEU A 555 29.97 43.14 -39.38
N SER A 556 31.23 42.74 -39.52
CA SER A 556 31.88 41.77 -38.66
C SER A 556 32.06 42.38 -37.26
N LEU A 557 31.35 41.87 -36.26
CA LEU A 557 31.62 42.17 -34.86
C LEU A 557 32.71 41.21 -34.36
N ALA A 558 33.82 41.80 -33.89
CA ALA A 558 34.98 41.11 -33.37
C ALA A 558 34.62 40.15 -32.21
N SER A 559 34.94 38.87 -32.38
CA SER A 559 34.99 37.90 -31.29
C SER A 559 36.39 37.96 -30.69
N GLY A 560 36.50 38.53 -29.49
CA GLY A 560 37.66 38.34 -28.63
C GLY A 560 37.61 36.96 -28.00
N GLN A 561 38.40 36.03 -28.53
CA GLN A 561 38.82 34.83 -27.80
C GLN A 561 40.33 34.69 -27.92
N THR A 562 40.99 35.07 -26.84
CA THR A 562 42.40 34.83 -26.58
C THR A 562 42.66 33.33 -26.48
N LEU A 563 43.48 32.88 -27.42
CA LEU A 563 44.09 31.56 -27.54
C LEU A 563 44.87 31.21 -26.25
N LYS A 564 44.36 30.29 -25.42
CA LYS A 564 45.18 29.60 -24.40
C LYS A 564 46.11 28.62 -25.10
N LYS A 565 47.38 29.01 -25.15
CA LYS A 565 48.52 28.21 -25.59
C LYS A 565 48.69 26.98 -24.69
N THR A 566 48.67 25.80 -25.30
CA THR A 566 49.18 24.55 -24.75
C THR A 566 50.69 24.70 -24.53
N LEU A 567 51.16 24.56 -23.29
CA LEU A 567 52.59 24.47 -22.97
C LEU A 567 52.91 23.01 -22.62
N GLN A 568 53.76 22.39 -23.43
CA GLN A 568 54.41 21.12 -23.15
C GLN A 568 55.17 21.21 -21.82
N ARG A 569 55.04 20.18 -20.98
CA ARG A 569 55.86 19.98 -19.80
C ARG A 569 56.84 18.85 -20.12
N GLU A 570 58.08 19.22 -20.36
CA GLU A 570 59.21 18.31 -20.48
C GLU A 570 59.54 17.65 -19.14
N VAL A 571 60.01 16.41 -19.28
CA VAL A 571 60.57 15.55 -18.25
C VAL A 571 61.99 16.02 -17.95
N GLN A 572 62.30 16.26 -16.67
CA GLN A 572 63.68 16.21 -16.18
C GLN A 572 63.70 15.84 -14.69
N VAL A 573 64.24 14.64 -14.43
CA VAL A 573 64.66 14.13 -13.13
C VAL A 573 66.17 14.40 -13.03
N PRO A 574 66.70 14.99 -11.95
CA PRO A 574 68.13 15.08 -11.74
C PRO A 574 68.67 13.83 -11.04
N LEU A 575 69.84 13.37 -11.47
CA LEU A 575 70.72 12.52 -10.68
C LEU A 575 71.14 13.26 -9.40
N GLY A 576 71.12 12.53 -8.29
CA GLY A 576 71.59 12.93 -6.96
C GLY A 576 71.14 11.90 -5.94
#